data_AF-A0A2H0I5S7-F1
#
_entry.id   AF-A0A2H0I5S7-F1
#
_cell.length_a   1.000
_cell.length_b   1.000
_cell.length_c   1.000
_cell.angle_alpha   90.00
_cell.angle_beta   90.00
_cell.angle_gamma   90.00
#
_symmetry.space_group_name_H-M   'P 1'
#
loop_
_entity.id
_entity.type
_entity.pdbx_description
1 polymer ?
#
loop_
_entity_poly.entity_id
_entity_poly.type
_entity_poly.pdbx_seq_one_letter_code
_entity_poly.pdbx_strand_id
1 'polypeptide(L)'
;MKIVIIGSTPLRSDLFARTSEVLEELGLTDIVNIRESDDEAYKLELGITENPALCIEEESIDFKDVIFQGIIPEKSEIKSLLISIVGGEEISEDASCGSGGCGSCGGGCH
;
A
#
# COMPACT_ATOMS: atom_id res chain seq x y z
N MET A 1 0.82 4.74 9.99
CA MET A 1 1.06 3.66 9.00
C MET A 1 2.53 3.69 8.54
N LYS A 2 3.08 2.55 8.15
CA LYS A 2 4.46 2.46 7.68
C LYS A 2 4.57 1.69 6.36
N ILE A 3 5.36 2.20 5.43
CA ILE A 3 5.71 1.52 4.18
C ILE A 3 7.14 1.05 4.30
N VAL A 4 7.37 -0.22 4.00
CA VAL A 4 8.68 -0.86 4.05
C VAL A 4 9.03 -1.34 2.66
N ILE A 5 10.07 -0.76 2.07
CA ILE A 5 10.56 -1.17 0.77
C ILE A 5 11.70 -2.15 0.98
N ILE A 6 11.45 -3.38 0.55
CA ILE A 6 12.35 -4.50 0.66
C ILE A 6 13.11 -4.70 -0.65
N GLY A 7 14.43 -4.87 -0.54
CA GLY A 7 15.23 -5.35 -1.65
C GLY A 7 16.63 -4.79 -1.69
N SER A 8 17.25 -4.90 -2.86
CA SER A 8 18.65 -4.51 -3.08
C SER A 8 18.75 -3.27 -3.96
N THR A 9 19.81 -2.50 -3.77
CA THR A 9 20.16 -1.38 -4.65
C THR A 9 20.55 -1.89 -6.05
N PRO A 10 20.21 -1.17 -7.14
CA PRO A 10 19.62 0.17 -7.18
C PRO A 10 18.09 0.21 -7.18
N LEU A 11 17.43 -0.93 -7.44
CA LEU A 11 15.98 -1.00 -7.63
C LEU A 11 15.19 -0.56 -6.39
N ARG A 12 15.68 -0.91 -5.19
CA ARG A 12 15.09 -0.45 -3.92
C ARG A 12 15.05 1.07 -3.82
N SER A 13 16.15 1.73 -4.16
CA SER A 13 16.25 3.19 -4.04
C SER A 13 15.41 3.90 -5.10
N ASP A 14 15.25 3.31 -6.30
CA ASP A 14 14.34 3.83 -7.33
C ASP A 14 12.88 3.77 -6.86
N LEU A 15 12.46 2.63 -6.31
CA LEU A 15 11.12 2.47 -5.75
C LEU A 15 10.90 3.41 -4.55
N PHE A 16 11.89 3.54 -3.68
CA PHE A 16 11.83 4.45 -2.54
C PHE A 16 11.67 5.91 -2.97
N ALA A 17 12.48 6.39 -3.91
CA ALA A 17 12.37 7.75 -4.43
C ALA A 17 10.97 8.01 -5.00
N ARG A 18 10.46 7.10 -5.84
CA ARG A 18 9.10 7.22 -6.42
C ARG A 18 8.02 7.26 -5.35
N THR A 19 8.05 6.34 -4.39
CA THR A 19 7.04 6.30 -3.33
C THR A 19 7.12 7.54 -2.44
N SER A 20 8.33 8.01 -2.12
CA SER A 20 8.54 9.23 -1.35
C SER A 20 7.98 10.46 -2.07
N GLU A 21 8.25 10.61 -3.37
CA GLU A 21 7.71 11.71 -4.18
C GLU A 21 6.18 11.69 -4.20
N VAL A 22 5.56 10.51 -4.35
CA VAL A 22 4.09 10.38 -4.34
C VAL A 22 3.51 10.71 -2.97
N LEU A 23 4.16 10.31 -1.88
CA LEU A 23 3.73 10.65 -0.52
C LEU A 23 3.77 12.17 -0.28
N GLU A 24 4.82 12.84 -0.77
CA GLU A 24 4.94 14.30 -0.70
C GLU A 24 3.87 15.00 -1.55
N GLU A 25 3.64 14.53 -2.79
CA GLU A 25 2.57 15.04 -3.66
C GLU A 25 1.18 14.94 -3.04
N LEU A 26 0.94 13.86 -2.27
CA LEU A 26 -0.33 13.62 -1.60
C LEU A 26 -0.44 14.28 -0.21
N GLY A 27 0.65 14.87 0.30
CA GLY A 27 0.70 15.42 1.66
C GLY A 27 0.52 14.35 2.76
N LEU A 28 0.91 13.10 2.47
CA LEU A 28 0.76 11.96 3.39
C LEU A 28 2.02 11.68 4.23
N THR A 29 3.06 12.49 4.07
CA THR A 29 4.35 12.36 4.75
C THR A 29 4.24 12.37 6.28
N ASP A 30 3.23 13.03 6.84
CA ASP A 30 3.00 13.09 8.29
C ASP A 30 2.25 11.85 8.84
N ILE A 31 1.59 11.08 7.97
CA ILE A 31 0.71 9.96 8.35
C ILE A 31 1.38 8.62 8.02
N VAL A 32 2.16 8.60 6.95
CA VAL A 32 2.80 7.41 6.39
C VAL A 32 4.31 7.57 6.44
N ASN A 33 4.97 6.71 7.20
CA ASN A 33 6.43 6.69 7.30
C ASN A 33 7.01 5.65 6.33
N ILE A 34 7.94 6.03 5.47
CA ILE A 34 8.59 5.13 4.51
C ILE A 34 10.00 4.75 4.98
N ARG A 35 10.34 3.46 4.96
CA ARG A 35 11.68 2.95 5.25
C ARG A 35 12.17 1.98 4.17
N GLU A 36 13.48 1.97 3.96
CA GLU A 36 14.16 0.91 3.23
C GLU A 36 14.60 -0.21 4.18
N SER A 37 14.52 -1.45 3.74
CA SER A 37 15.07 -2.61 4.45
C SER A 37 15.55 -3.68 3.46
N ASP A 38 16.43 -4.56 3.91
CA ASP A 38 16.91 -5.73 3.17
C ASP A 38 16.85 -7.00 4.04
N ASP A 39 16.24 -6.91 5.22
CA ASP A 39 16.25 -7.95 6.24
C ASP A 39 15.68 -9.29 5.72
N GLU A 40 16.49 -10.35 5.81
CA GLU A 40 16.12 -11.69 5.33
C GLU A 40 15.04 -12.35 6.19
N ALA A 41 15.00 -12.09 7.51
CA ALA A 41 13.97 -12.63 8.38
C ALA A 41 12.62 -12.00 8.07
N TYR A 42 12.59 -10.69 7.78
CA TYR A 42 11.39 -9.98 7.34
C TYR A 42 10.87 -10.49 5.99
N LYS A 43 11.78 -10.75 5.03
CA LYS A 43 11.42 -11.37 3.75
C LYS A 43 10.79 -12.75 3.95
N LEU A 44 11.38 -13.58 4.81
CA LEU A 44 10.89 -14.92 5.08
C LEU A 44 9.51 -14.90 5.79
N GLU A 45 9.34 -14.02 6.78
CA GLU A 45 8.08 -13.85 7.51
C GLU A 45 6.92 -13.50 6.59
N LEU A 46 7.17 -12.60 5.63
CA LEU A 46 6.17 -12.14 4.65
C LEU A 46 6.13 -12.97 3.36
N GLY A 47 6.97 -13.99 3.22
CA GLY A 47 7.03 -14.82 2.02
C GLY A 47 7.51 -14.09 0.76
N ILE A 48 8.31 -13.03 0.91
CA ILE A 48 8.85 -12.23 -0.20
C ILE A 48 9.92 -13.03 -0.93
N THR A 49 9.70 -13.30 -2.21
CA THR A 49 10.62 -14.07 -3.06
C THR A 49 11.31 -13.22 -4.13
N GLU A 50 10.80 -12.03 -4.41
CA GLU A 50 11.25 -11.16 -5.50
C GLU A 50 11.56 -9.75 -5.01
N ASN A 51 12.58 -9.11 -5.59
CA ASN A 51 13.00 -7.75 -5.26
C ASN A 51 12.84 -6.82 -6.48
N PRO A 52 12.51 -5.53 -6.28
CA PRO A 52 12.10 -4.93 -5.01
C PRO A 52 10.67 -5.30 -4.64
N ALA A 53 10.31 -5.18 -3.36
CA ALA A 53 8.96 -5.37 -2.85
C ALA A 53 8.52 -4.19 -2.00
N LEU A 54 7.24 -3.81 -2.11
CA LEU A 54 6.62 -2.81 -1.25
C LEU A 54 5.69 -3.52 -0.27
N CYS A 55 5.96 -3.31 1.01
CA CYS A 55 5.16 -3.84 2.11
C CYS A 55 4.54 -2.68 2.88
N ILE A 56 3.37 -2.93 3.45
CA ILE A 56 2.75 -2.04 4.42
C ILE A 56 2.75 -2.68 5.80
N GLU A 57 2.94 -1.87 6.82
CA GLU A 57 2.98 -2.24 8.23
C GLU A 57 2.12 -1.24 9.02
N GLU A 58 1.15 -1.75 9.77
CA GLU A 58 0.29 -0.97 10.64
C GLU A 58 0.33 -1.49 12.08
N GLU A 59 1.08 -0.78 12.92
CA GLU A 59 1.33 -1.16 14.32
C GLU A 59 0.05 -1.17 15.18
N SER A 60 -0.96 -0.37 14.82
CA SER A 60 -2.22 -0.29 15.57
C SER A 60 -3.03 -1.59 15.55
N ILE A 61 -2.88 -2.39 14.50
CA ILE A 61 -3.65 -3.62 14.27
C ILE A 61 -2.76 -4.85 14.00
N ASP A 62 -1.45 -4.75 14.25
CA ASP A 62 -0.45 -5.78 13.96
C ASP A 62 -0.57 -6.34 12.52
N PHE A 63 -0.83 -5.45 11.57
CA PHE A 63 -1.02 -5.83 10.17
C PHE A 63 0.26 -5.63 9.37
N LYS A 64 0.65 -6.65 8.63
CA LYS A 64 1.73 -6.59 7.65
C LYS A 64 1.28 -7.28 6.37
N ASP A 65 1.52 -6.64 5.23
CA ASP A 65 1.17 -7.23 3.95
C ASP A 65 2.14 -6.81 2.85
N VAL A 66 2.26 -7.66 1.83
CA VAL A 66 3.06 -7.43 0.64
C VAL A 66 2.13 -6.97 -0.47
N ILE A 67 2.29 -5.73 -0.90
CA ILE A 67 1.43 -5.16 -1.93
C ILE A 67 1.90 -5.59 -3.32
N PHE A 68 3.20 -5.50 -3.58
CA PHE A 68 3.81 -5.96 -4.81
C PHE A 68 5.26 -6.35 -4.59
N GLN A 69 5.75 -7.24 -5.43
CA GLN A 69 7.13 -7.72 -5.46
C GLN A 69 7.60 -7.93 -6.89
N GLY A 70 8.91 -7.83 -7.11
CA GLY A 70 9.55 -8.08 -8.42
C GLY A 70 9.34 -7.00 -9.48
N ILE A 71 8.58 -5.94 -9.18
CA ILE A 71 8.27 -4.86 -10.11
C ILE A 71 8.42 -3.48 -9.44
N ILE A 72 8.72 -2.47 -10.26
CA ILE A 72 8.66 -1.05 -9.87
C ILE A 72 7.44 -0.46 -10.60
N PRO A 73 6.30 -0.29 -9.91
CA PRO A 73 5.11 0.28 -10.54
C PRO A 73 5.31 1.73 -10.97
N GLU A 74 4.41 2.20 -11.83
CA GLU A 74 4.36 3.60 -12.22
C GLU A 74 3.85 4.48 -11.07
N LYS A 75 4.22 5.76 -11.08
CA LYS A 75 3.82 6.72 -10.03
C LYS A 75 2.30 6.80 -9.87
N SER A 76 1.55 6.72 -10.97
CA SER A 76 0.08 6.71 -11.00
C SER A 76 -0.52 5.51 -10.25
N GLU A 77 0.11 4.34 -10.35
CA GLU A 77 -0.32 3.13 -9.63
C GLU A 77 -0.02 3.24 -8.14
N ILE A 78 1.20 3.69 -7.79
CA ILE A 78 1.57 3.95 -6.39
C ILE A 78 0.61 4.96 -5.76
N LYS A 79 0.26 6.02 -6.49
CA LYS A 79 -0.67 7.05 -6.03
C LYS A 79 -2.06 6.49 -5.79
N SER A 80 -2.61 5.75 -6.76
CA SER A 80 -3.92 5.12 -6.63
C SER A 80 -3.96 4.17 -5.43
N LEU A 81 -2.90 3.40 -5.24
CA LEU A 81 -2.75 2.48 -4.12
C LEU A 81 -2.73 3.19 -2.77
N LEU A 82 -1.91 4.23 -2.62
CA LEU A 82 -1.82 5.02 -1.38
C LEU A 82 -3.15 5.70 -1.05
N ILE A 83 -3.88 6.19 -2.05
CA ILE A 83 -5.22 6.74 -1.86
C ILE A 83 -6.20 5.66 -1.41
N SER A 84 -6.16 4.45 -1.99
CA SER A 84 -7.03 3.36 -1.54
C SER A 84 -6.73 2.90 -0.11
N ILE A 85 -5.45 2.92 0.28
CA ILE A 85 -5.00 2.49 1.61
C ILE A 85 -5.31 3.56 2.67
N VAL A 86 -5.00 4.83 2.41
CA VAL A 86 -5.14 5.92 3.40
C VAL A 86 -6.49 6.63 3.30
N GLY A 87 -7.00 6.82 2.08
CA GLY A 87 -8.27 7.50 1.78
C GLY A 87 -9.50 6.59 1.81
N GLY A 88 -9.35 5.32 2.20
CA GLY A 88 -10.45 4.38 2.35
C GLY A 88 -11.40 4.68 3.53
N GLU A 89 -11.03 5.61 4.43
CA GLU A 89 -11.85 5.86 5.63
C GLU A 89 -12.82 7.04 5.51
N GLU A 90 -12.51 8.15 4.83
CA GLU A 90 -13.45 9.29 4.74
C GLU A 90 -13.29 10.14 3.47
N ILE A 91 -13.87 9.69 2.36
CA ILE A 91 -14.49 10.61 1.39
C ILE A 91 -15.78 9.96 0.89
N SER A 92 -16.83 10.11 1.69
CA SER A 92 -18.20 10.02 1.18
C SER A 92 -18.36 11.12 0.15
N GLU A 93 -18.30 10.78 -1.15
CA GLU A 93 -19.07 11.38 -2.24
C GLU A 93 -18.70 10.66 -3.56
N ASP A 94 -19.50 9.63 -3.88
CA ASP A 94 -19.73 9.12 -5.24
C ASP A 94 -18.48 8.70 -6.07
N ALA A 95 -17.81 7.61 -5.67
CA ALA A 95 -16.87 6.92 -6.55
C ALA A 95 -17.01 5.39 -6.44
N SER A 96 -17.86 4.87 -7.32
CA SER A 96 -18.07 3.46 -7.64
C SER A 96 -16.76 2.71 -7.96
N CYS A 97 -16.34 1.79 -7.08
CA CYS A 97 -15.48 0.62 -7.29
C CYS A 97 -15.05 0.06 -5.90
N GLY A 98 -15.45 -1.08 -5.37
CA GLY A 98 -16.26 -2.20 -5.81
C GLY A 98 -15.90 -3.43 -4.97
N SER A 99 -16.92 -4.16 -4.51
CA SER A 99 -16.93 -5.57 -4.04
C SER A 99 -16.91 -5.81 -2.53
N GLY A 100 -18.05 -6.25 -1.98
CA GLY A 100 -18.08 -6.93 -0.68
C GLY A 100 -19.29 -6.69 0.22
N GLY A 101 -20.41 -6.16 -0.28
CA GLY A 101 -21.66 -6.10 0.48
C GLY A 101 -22.30 -7.48 0.58
N CYS A 102 -22.10 -8.14 1.73
CA CYS A 102 -22.89 -9.29 2.15
C CYS A 102 -24.38 -8.94 2.14
N GLY A 103 -25.20 -9.92 1.73
CA GLY A 103 -26.58 -9.73 1.33
C GLY A 103 -27.46 -9.02 2.36
N SER A 104 -28.21 -8.02 1.87
CA SER A 104 -29.43 -7.57 2.52
C SER A 104 -30.62 -8.21 1.81
N CYS A 105 -31.14 -9.25 2.45
CA CYS A 105 -32.48 -9.75 2.25
C CYS A 105 -33.48 -8.60 2.44
N GLY A 106 -34.47 -8.47 1.54
CA GLY A 106 -35.75 -7.87 1.92
C GLY A 106 -36.36 -6.84 0.97
N GLY A 107 -37.51 -7.20 0.42
CA GLY A 107 -38.62 -6.27 0.22
C GLY A 107 -38.83 -5.77 -1.21
N GLY A 108 -39.90 -6.27 -1.85
CA GLY A 108 -40.44 -5.68 -3.08
C GLY A 108 -41.25 -4.39 -2.86
N CYS A 109 -42.03 -4.06 -3.90
CA CYS A 109 -42.94 -2.89 -4.07
C CYS A 109 -42.19 -1.61 -4.45
N HIS A 110 -42.52 -0.85 -5.50
CA HIS A 110 -43.79 -0.59 -6.19
C HIS A 110 -43.56 -0.45 -7.71
#